data_AF-A0A2E4Z2R9-F1
#
_entry.id   AF-A0A2E4Z2R9-F1
#
_cell.length_a   1.000
_cell.length_b   1.000
_cell.length_c   1.000
_cell.angle_alpha   90.00
_cell.angle_beta   90.00
_cell.angle_gamma   90.00
#
_symmetry.space_group_name_H-M   'P 1'
#
loop_
_entity.id
_entity.type
_entity.pdbx_description
1 polymer ?
#
loop_
_entity_poly.entity_id
_entity_poly.type
_entity_poly.pdbx_seq_one_letter_code
_entity_poly.pdbx_strand_id
1 'polypeptide(L)'
;MFAVATDWECLRESVRGLITYRNLPDDPLHQGQTVETAFSLFGIMPWQDWTMEVVAFDPSARHVASHEFGGPVRRWDHKMTAVATEEGARLVDETEIDAGLMTPIYAAWGRFMYARRHEPRLKMLGLK
;
A
#
# COMPACT_ATOMS: atom_id res chain seq x y z
N MET A 1 -11.91 -9.22 0.27
CA MET A 1 -10.87 -8.55 -0.53
C MET A 1 -10.53 -7.16 0.01
N PHE A 2 -11.47 -6.21 0.12
CA PHE A 2 -11.15 -4.85 0.60
C PHE A 2 -10.61 -4.80 2.04
N ALA A 3 -11.21 -5.57 2.97
CA ALA A 3 -10.71 -5.67 4.35
C ALA A 3 -9.26 -6.18 4.42
N VAL A 4 -8.93 -7.26 3.68
CA VAL A 4 -7.56 -7.77 3.56
C VAL A 4 -6.60 -6.72 2.97
N ALA A 5 -7.08 -5.85 2.08
CA ALA A 5 -6.22 -4.85 1.46
C ALA A 5 -5.97 -3.62 2.35
N THR A 6 -6.82 -3.40 3.36
CA THR A 6 -6.80 -2.21 4.25
C THR A 6 -6.37 -2.53 5.67
N ASP A 7 -6.13 -3.81 5.97
CA ASP A 7 -5.57 -4.28 7.23
C ASP A 7 -4.03 -4.21 7.23
N TRP A 8 -3.44 -3.70 8.32
CA TRP A 8 -2.00 -3.47 8.41
C TRP A 8 -1.17 -4.75 8.46
N GLU A 9 -1.67 -5.81 9.10
CA GLU A 9 -0.99 -7.10 9.13
C GLU A 9 -1.01 -7.75 7.74
N CYS A 10 -2.16 -7.69 7.08
CA CYS A 10 -2.30 -8.16 5.70
C CYS A 10 -1.42 -7.35 4.75
N LEU A 11 -1.28 -6.03 4.93
CA LEU A 11 -0.33 -5.22 4.17
C LEU A 11 1.09 -5.75 4.35
N ARG A 12 1.54 -5.93 5.59
CA ARG A 12 2.88 -6.43 5.94
C ARG A 12 3.17 -7.78 5.30
N GLU A 13 2.22 -8.69 5.33
CA GLU A 13 2.36 -10.01 4.71
C GLU A 13 2.31 -9.92 3.17
N SER A 14 1.50 -9.03 2.59
CA SER A 14 1.37 -8.87 1.14
C SER A 14 2.64 -8.35 0.45
N VAL A 15 3.50 -7.68 1.22
CA VAL A 15 4.80 -7.14 0.76
C VAL A 15 5.99 -7.86 1.39
N ARG A 16 5.76 -8.98 2.09
CA ARG A 16 6.83 -9.72 2.77
C ARG A 16 7.95 -10.08 1.80
N GLY A 17 9.18 -9.79 2.20
CA GLY A 17 10.38 -10.01 1.39
C GLY A 17 10.66 -8.91 0.35
N LEU A 18 9.72 -7.99 0.11
CA LEU A 18 9.93 -6.81 -0.75
C LEU A 18 10.14 -5.55 0.07
N ILE A 19 9.32 -5.34 1.08
CA ILE A 19 9.38 -4.20 1.98
C ILE A 19 9.25 -4.71 3.41
N THR A 20 10.13 -4.23 4.29
CA THR A 20 10.00 -4.43 5.73
C THR A 20 9.62 -3.09 6.35
N TYR A 21 8.53 -3.05 7.11
CA TYR A 21 8.09 -1.86 7.83
C TYR A 21 8.48 -1.92 9.31
N ARG A 22 8.64 -0.74 9.92
CA ARG A 22 8.74 -0.49 11.37
C ARG A 22 7.71 0.55 11.77
N ASN A 23 7.13 0.40 12.94
CA ASN A 23 6.15 1.33 13.50
C ASN A 23 4.87 1.47 12.66
N LEU A 24 4.42 0.37 12.05
CA LEU A 24 3.03 0.33 11.57
C LEU A 24 2.10 0.31 12.79
N PRO A 25 0.96 1.01 12.73
CA PRO A 25 0.01 1.08 13.82
C PRO A 25 -0.70 -0.25 14.01
N ASP A 26 -1.13 -0.50 15.24
CA ASP A 26 -2.01 -1.62 15.58
C ASP A 26 -3.49 -1.25 15.41
N ASP A 27 -3.79 0.06 15.42
CA ASP A 27 -5.16 0.57 15.27
C ASP A 27 -5.68 0.42 13.83
N PRO A 28 -6.98 0.09 13.66
CA PRO A 28 -7.59 -0.01 12.33
C PRO A 28 -7.44 1.28 11.51
N LEU A 29 -7.28 1.11 10.20
CA LEU A 29 -7.23 2.21 9.26
C LEU A 29 -8.48 3.09 9.35
N HIS A 30 -8.31 4.40 9.46
CA HIS A 30 -9.42 5.36 9.46
C HIS A 30 -9.08 6.63 8.69
N GLN A 31 -10.11 7.36 8.26
CA GLN A 31 -9.92 8.64 7.58
C GLN A 31 -9.25 9.66 8.50
N GLY A 32 -8.34 10.46 7.94
CA GLY A 32 -7.58 11.47 8.66
C GLY A 32 -6.44 10.90 9.53
N GLN A 33 -6.18 9.59 9.46
CA GLN A 33 -5.05 8.99 10.15
C GLN A 33 -3.73 9.41 9.50
N THR A 34 -2.77 9.84 10.30
CA THR A 34 -1.38 10.01 9.87
C THR A 34 -0.54 8.92 10.50
N VAL A 35 0.16 8.16 9.68
CA VAL A 35 1.01 7.04 10.08
C VAL A 35 2.46 7.39 9.79
N GLU A 36 3.23 7.60 10.86
CA GLU A 36 4.68 7.75 10.79
C GLU A 36 5.33 6.37 10.95
N THR A 37 5.85 5.86 9.85
CA THR A 37 6.48 4.54 9.77
C THR A 37 7.88 4.69 9.18
N ALA A 38 8.70 3.64 9.26
CA ALA A 38 9.91 3.54 8.45
C ALA A 38 9.87 2.26 7.64
N PHE A 39 10.48 2.26 6.45
CA PHE A 39 10.60 1.04 5.65
C PHE A 39 12.02 0.79 5.16
N SER A 40 12.33 -0.47 4.89
CA SER A 40 13.55 -0.93 4.24
C SER A 40 13.20 -1.85 3.09
N LEU A 41 13.77 -1.57 1.91
CA LEU A 41 13.63 -2.44 0.74
C LEU A 41 14.39 -3.74 0.96
N PHE A 42 13.71 -4.87 0.77
CA PHE A 42 14.17 -6.24 1.03
C PHE A 42 14.68 -6.48 2.47
N GLY A 43 14.51 -5.52 3.39
CA GLY A 43 15.06 -5.58 4.75
C GLY A 43 16.58 -5.35 4.84
N ILE A 44 17.25 -5.02 3.74
CA ILE A 44 18.71 -4.84 3.68
C ILE A 44 19.12 -3.39 3.38
N MET A 45 18.26 -2.62 2.71
CA MET A 45 18.55 -1.24 2.37
C MET A 45 18.43 -0.33 3.60
N PRO A 46 19.12 0.83 3.63
CA PRO A 46 18.97 1.78 4.72
C PRO A 46 17.50 2.14 4.95
N TRP A 47 17.10 2.16 6.22
CA TRP A 47 15.75 2.55 6.63
C TRP A 47 15.43 3.96 6.12
N GLN A 48 14.27 4.10 5.51
CA GLN A 48 13.72 5.36 5.05
C GLN A 48 12.51 5.69 5.91
N ASP A 49 12.50 6.89 6.49
CA ASP A 49 11.32 7.41 7.17
C ASP A 49 10.21 7.67 6.13
N TRP A 50 8.99 7.35 6.49
CA TRP A 50 7.83 7.38 5.61
C TRP A 50 6.60 7.84 6.37
N THR A 51 5.92 8.84 5.83
CA THR A 51 4.66 9.34 6.37
C THR A 51 3.54 8.96 5.41
N MET A 52 2.47 8.39 5.94
CA MET A 52 1.27 8.05 5.20
C MET A 52 0.07 8.75 5.82
N GLU A 53 -0.55 9.63 5.05
CA GLU A 53 -1.75 10.37 5.44
C GLU A 53 -2.96 9.76 4.74
N VAL A 54 -3.90 9.22 5.50
CA VAL A 54 -5.13 8.61 4.98
C VAL A 54 -6.14 9.72 4.67
N VAL A 55 -6.11 10.21 3.43
CA VAL A 55 -6.96 11.34 3.02
C VAL A 55 -8.43 10.96 2.87
N ALA A 56 -8.73 9.71 2.53
CA ALA A 56 -10.10 9.21 2.45
C ALA A 56 -10.17 7.73 2.83
N PHE A 57 -11.19 7.35 3.61
CA PHE A 57 -11.49 5.96 3.91
C PHE A 57 -12.99 5.74 3.99
N ASP A 58 -13.55 5.06 3.00
CA ASP A 58 -14.96 4.72 2.92
C ASP A 58 -15.11 3.20 2.75
N PRO A 59 -15.39 2.46 3.84
CA PRO A 59 -15.58 1.01 3.78
C PRO A 59 -16.88 0.61 3.06
N SER A 60 -17.90 1.48 3.02
CA SER A 60 -19.15 1.22 2.31
C SER A 60 -18.96 1.32 0.80
N ALA A 61 -18.26 2.34 0.32
CA ALA A 61 -17.85 2.47 -1.07
C ALA A 61 -16.67 1.55 -1.44
N ARG A 62 -16.02 0.93 -0.44
CA ARG A 62 -14.79 0.13 -0.59
C ARG A 62 -13.69 0.91 -1.28
N HIS A 63 -13.47 2.13 -0.79
CA HIS A 63 -12.51 3.08 -1.31
C HIS A 63 -11.59 3.56 -0.19
N VAL A 64 -10.31 3.68 -0.51
CA VAL A 64 -9.33 4.34 0.34
C VAL A 64 -8.39 5.17 -0.54
N ALA A 65 -7.96 6.31 -0.02
CA ALA A 65 -6.90 7.10 -0.61
C ALA A 65 -5.92 7.53 0.47
N SER A 66 -4.63 7.46 0.15
CA SER A 66 -3.52 7.96 0.96
C SER A 66 -2.66 8.94 0.17
N HIS A 67 -2.08 9.89 0.89
CA HIS A 67 -0.98 10.73 0.46
C HIS A 67 0.26 10.32 1.25
N GLU A 68 1.30 9.90 0.55
CA GLU A 68 2.49 9.33 1.17
C GLU A 68 3.76 10.07 0.72
N PHE A 69 4.73 10.20 1.61
CA PHE A 69 6.01 10.84 1.31
C PHE A 69 7.11 10.40 2.27
N GLY A 70 8.37 10.54 1.84
CA GLY A 70 9.53 10.19 2.65
C GLY A 70 10.75 9.81 1.82
N GLY A 71 11.93 9.91 2.44
CA GLY A 71 13.21 9.75 1.76
C GLY A 71 13.29 10.62 0.48
N PRO A 72 13.58 10.03 -0.70
CA PRO A 72 13.62 10.76 -1.97
C PRO A 72 12.26 10.94 -2.65
N VAL A 73 11.18 10.36 -2.13
CA VAL A 73 9.83 10.49 -2.68
C VAL A 73 9.16 11.70 -2.05
N ARG A 74 8.73 12.63 -2.89
CA ARG A 74 8.06 13.87 -2.48
C ARG A 74 6.56 13.69 -2.36
N ARG A 75 5.99 12.85 -3.23
CA ARG A 75 4.57 12.55 -3.26
C ARG A 75 4.35 11.17 -3.83
N TRP A 76 3.54 10.40 -3.14
CA TRP A 76 3.05 9.10 -3.53
C TRP A 76 1.58 9.04 -3.15
N ASP A 77 0.72 9.41 -4.08
CA ASP A 77 -0.73 9.32 -3.87
C ASP A 77 -1.19 7.95 -4.29
N HIS A 78 -1.80 7.21 -3.38
CA HIS A 78 -2.33 5.88 -3.66
C HIS A 78 -3.83 5.89 -3.43
N LYS A 79 -4.59 5.53 -4.47
CA LYS A 79 -6.02 5.29 -4.39
C LYS A 79 -6.27 3.82 -4.63
N MET A 80 -7.10 3.22 -3.80
CA MET A 80 -7.46 1.82 -3.91
C MET A 80 -8.97 1.67 -3.80
N THR A 81 -9.56 0.99 -4.78
CA THR A 81 -11.01 0.77 -4.85
C THR A 81 -11.30 -0.70 -5.14
N ALA A 82 -12.23 -1.31 -4.40
CA ALA A 82 -12.69 -2.67 -4.68
C ALA A 82 -14.07 -2.66 -5.37
N VAL A 83 -14.08 -3.13 -6.62
CA VAL A 83 -15.26 -3.19 -7.48
C VAL A 83 -15.76 -4.63 -7.56
N ALA A 84 -17.08 -4.83 -7.45
CA ALA A 84 -17.68 -6.15 -7.68
C ALA A 84 -17.68 -6.49 -9.18
N THR A 85 -17.47 -7.75 -9.51
CA THR A 85 -17.53 -8.29 -10.87
C THR A 85 -18.46 -9.50 -10.89
N GLU A 86 -18.90 -9.95 -12.07
CA GLU A 86 -19.79 -11.12 -12.20
C GLU A 86 -19.21 -12.38 -11.53
N GLU A 87 -17.89 -12.54 -11.61
CA GLU A 87 -17.16 -13.69 -11.09
C GLU A 87 -16.51 -13.44 -9.71
N GLY A 88 -16.72 -12.26 -9.10
CA GLY A 88 -16.12 -11.95 -7.79
C GLY A 88 -15.87 -10.47 -7.55
N ALA A 89 -14.61 -10.11 -7.32
CA ALA A 89 -14.22 -8.72 -7.05
C ALA A 89 -12.85 -8.40 -7.67
N ARG A 90 -12.71 -7.14 -8.10
CA ARG A 90 -11.48 -6.57 -8.62
C ARG A 90 -11.02 -5.44 -7.73
N LEU A 91 -9.78 -5.53 -7.26
CA LEU A 91 -9.10 -4.42 -6.60
C LEU A 91 -8.38 -3.59 -7.65
N VAL A 92 -8.63 -2.29 -7.67
CA VAL A 92 -7.99 -1.32 -8.56
C VAL A 92 -7.11 -0.42 -7.71
N ASP A 93 -5.80 -0.48 -7.95
CA ASP A 93 -4.79 0.37 -7.34
C ASP A 93 -4.36 1.42 -8.38
N GLU A 94 -4.58 2.70 -8.08
CA GLU A 94 -4.11 3.84 -8.86
C GLU A 94 -3.05 4.58 -8.04
N THR A 95 -1.89 4.83 -8.62
CA THR A 95 -0.78 5.45 -7.90
C THR A 95 -0.12 6.55 -8.73
N GLU A 96 0.02 7.73 -8.14
CA GLU A 96 0.76 8.86 -8.71
C GLU A 96 2.02 9.09 -7.87
N ILE A 97 3.18 9.10 -8.52
CA ILE A 97 4.48 9.13 -7.86
C ILE A 97 5.31 10.31 -8.38
N ASP A 98 5.81 11.15 -7.47
CA ASP A 98 6.84 12.14 -7.70
C ASP A 98 8.03 11.88 -6.76
N ALA A 99 9.16 11.52 -7.36
CA ALA A 99 10.45 11.40 -6.70
C ALA A 99 11.54 12.20 -7.44
N GLY A 100 11.15 13.30 -8.10
CA GLY A 100 12.05 14.11 -8.93
C GLY A 100 12.70 13.29 -10.05
N LEU A 101 14.04 13.33 -10.15
CA LEU A 101 14.79 12.57 -11.16
C LEU A 101 14.69 11.06 -10.99
N MET A 102 14.33 10.58 -9.79
CA MET A 102 14.20 9.15 -9.48
C MET A 102 12.80 8.61 -9.80
N THR A 103 11.85 9.46 -10.20
CA THR A 103 10.47 9.07 -10.54
C THR A 103 10.36 7.82 -11.42
N PRO A 104 11.09 7.67 -12.54
CA PRO A 104 10.96 6.46 -13.36
C PRO A 104 11.38 5.18 -12.62
N ILE A 105 12.38 5.26 -11.73
CA ILE A 105 12.83 4.12 -10.93
C ILE A 105 11.77 3.73 -9.90
N TYR A 106 11.19 4.72 -9.20
CA TYR A 106 10.12 4.47 -8.24
C TYR A 106 8.82 3.99 -8.90
N ALA A 107 8.49 4.49 -10.08
CA ALA A 107 7.35 4.00 -10.87
C ALA A 107 7.54 2.53 -11.30
N ALA A 108 8.73 2.16 -11.77
CA ALA A 108 9.05 0.78 -12.12
C ALA A 108 8.99 -0.14 -10.88
N TRP A 109 9.53 0.32 -9.75
CA TRP A 109 9.46 -0.40 -8.48
C TRP A 109 8.03 -0.58 -7.98
N GLY A 110 7.23 0.49 -8.00
CA GLY A 110 5.81 0.45 -7.64
C GLY A 110 5.07 -0.59 -8.47
N ARG A 111 5.21 -0.55 -9.79
CA ARG A 111 4.61 -1.54 -10.69
C ARG A 111 5.04 -2.97 -10.36
N PHE A 112 6.33 -3.20 -10.11
CA PHE A 112 6.87 -4.51 -9.75
C PHE A 112 6.29 -5.05 -8.44
N MET A 113 6.17 -4.17 -7.43
CA MET A 113 5.63 -4.49 -6.12
C MET A 113 4.13 -4.77 -6.18
N TYR A 114 3.33 -3.88 -6.78
CA TYR A 114 1.87 -4.03 -6.85
C TYR A 114 1.47 -5.30 -7.60
N ALA A 115 2.21 -5.68 -8.66
CA ALA A 115 1.99 -6.94 -9.36
C ALA A 115 2.17 -8.17 -8.46
N ARG A 116 3.07 -8.09 -7.47
CA ARG A 116 3.37 -9.20 -6.53
C ARG A 116 2.42 -9.26 -5.34
N ARG A 117 1.67 -8.21 -5.05
CA ARG A 117 0.69 -8.21 -3.95
C ARG A 117 -0.53 -9.09 -4.25
N HIS A 118 -0.79 -9.43 -5.51
CA HIS A 118 -1.99 -10.20 -5.89
C HIS A 118 -2.01 -11.61 -5.31
N GLU A 119 -0.94 -12.40 -5.49
CA GLU A 119 -0.94 -13.79 -5.02
C GLU A 119 -1.02 -13.93 -3.49
N PRO A 120 -0.25 -13.18 -2.67
CA PRO A 120 -0.40 -13.23 -1.21
C PRO A 120 -1.82 -12.88 -0.75
N ARG A 121 -2.45 -11.88 -1.38
CA ARG A 121 -3.83 -11.50 -1.07
C ARG A 121 -4.82 -12.63 -1.37
N LEU A 122 -4.64 -13.39 -2.46
CA LEU A 122 -5.47 -14.56 -2.75
C LEU A 122 -5.30 -15.67 -1.70
N LYS A 123 -4.07 -15.91 -1.24
CA LYS A 123 -3.77 -16.88 -0.17
C LYS A 123 -4.45 -16.48 1.15
N MET A 124 -4.38 -15.21 1.53
CA MET A 124 -5.07 -14.68 2.73
C MET A 124 -6.60 -14.85 2.65
N LEU A 125 -7.16 -14.80 1.44
CA LEU A 125 -8.58 -15.03 1.20
C LEU A 125 -8.94 -16.52 1.14
N GLY A 126 -7.97 -17.44 1.26
CA GLY A 126 -8.18 -18.89 1.14
C GLY A 126 -8.51 -19.35 -0.27
N LEU A 127 -8.21 -18.54 -1.29
CA LEU A 127 -8.54 -18.82 -2.70
C LEU A 127 -7.40 -19.52 -3.47
N LYS A 128 -6.24 -19.68 -2.84
CA LYS A 128 -5.04 -20.35 -3.39
C LYS A 128 -4.23 -20.94 -2.25
#